data_AF-A0A8C5ZPM6-F1
#
_entry.id   AF-A0A8C5ZPM6-F1
#
_cell.length_a   1.000
_cell.length_b   1.000
_cell.length_c   1.000
_cell.angle_alpha   90.00
_cell.angle_beta   90.00
_cell.angle_gamma   90.00
#
_symmetry.space_group_name_H-M   'P 1'
#
loop_
_entity.id
_entity.type
_entity.pdbx_description
1 polymer ?
#
loop_
_entity_poly.entity_id
_entity_poly.type
_entity_poly.pdbx_seq_one_letter_code
_entity_poly.pdbx_strand_id
1 'polypeptide(L)'
;MVDYYEVLGVQRHDSPEDIKKAYRKLALKWNPPKNPENKEEAERKFKQVAEAYEVLSNTKKRDIYDKYAPICHRLLSLYLGPHNRNIFFFFGL
;
A
#
# COMPACT_ATOMS: atom_id res chain seq x y z
N MET A 1 -4.07 0.82 -8.10
CA MET A 1 -2.77 0.93 -7.42
C MET A 1 -3.02 0.79 -5.93
N VAL A 2 -2.27 -0.02 -5.20
CA VAL A 2 -2.48 -0.20 -3.77
C VAL A 2 -1.88 1.00 -3.04
N ASP A 3 -2.67 1.71 -2.23
CA ASP A 3 -2.17 2.84 -1.44
C ASP A 3 -1.49 2.31 -0.17
N TYR A 4 -0.18 2.55 -0.04
CA TYR A 4 0.60 2.01 1.08
C TYR A 4 0.20 2.59 2.42
N TYR A 5 -0.34 3.81 2.42
CA TYR A 5 -0.86 4.46 3.62
C TYR A 5 -2.13 3.73 4.11
N GLU A 6 -3.02 3.36 3.20
CA GLU A 6 -4.22 2.56 3.52
C GLU A 6 -3.87 1.14 3.98
N VAL A 7 -2.85 0.51 3.39
CA VAL A 7 -2.40 -0.84 3.78
C VAL A 7 -1.90 -0.88 5.23
N LEU A 8 -1.12 0.13 5.64
CA LEU A 8 -0.64 0.25 7.02
C LEU A 8 -1.70 0.85 7.96
N GLY A 9 -2.75 1.47 7.42
CA GLY A 9 -3.75 2.19 8.19
C GLY A 9 -3.19 3.45 8.86
N VAL A 10 -2.26 4.11 8.18
CA VAL A 10 -1.55 5.32 8.63
C VAL A 10 -1.83 6.48 7.68
N GLN A 11 -1.69 7.70 8.15
CA GLN A 11 -1.87 8.91 7.36
C GLN A 11 -0.55 9.35 6.71
N ARG A 12 -0.66 10.15 5.64
CA ARG A 12 0.51 10.69 4.91
C ARG A 12 1.39 11.63 5.72
N HIS A 13 0.94 12.05 6.88
CA HIS A 13 1.69 12.91 7.81
C HIS A 13 2.19 12.14 9.04
N ASP A 14 1.94 10.83 9.13
CA ASP A 14 2.44 10.04 10.25
C ASP A 14 3.98 9.95 10.23
N SER A 15 4.52 9.94 11.44
CA SER A 15 5.94 9.82 11.69
C SER A 15 6.44 8.41 11.36
N PRO A 16 7.72 8.25 11.01
CA PRO A 16 8.31 6.93 10.77
C PRO A 16 8.14 5.98 11.97
N GLU A 17 8.06 6.53 13.18
CA GLU A 17 7.77 5.77 14.41
C GLU A 17 6.37 5.17 14.42
N ASP A 18 5.35 5.91 13.96
CA ASP A 18 3.96 5.44 13.91
C ASP A 18 3.76 4.43 12.79
N ILE A 19 4.42 4.62 11.65
CA ILE A 19 4.52 3.65 10.56
C ILE A 19 5.10 2.32 11.08
N LYS A 20 6.16 2.37 11.89
CA LYS A 20 6.78 1.19 12.51
C LYS A 20 5.86 0.51 13.53
N LYS A 21 5.13 1.28 14.34
CA LYS A 21 4.14 0.74 15.29
C LYS A 21 3.00 0.03 14.55
N ALA A 22 2.48 0.64 13.48
CA ALA A 22 1.42 0.08 12.65
C ALA A 22 1.86 -1.24 11.98
N TYR A 23 3.06 -1.25 11.38
CA TYR A 23 3.66 -2.47 10.81
C TYR A 23 3.73 -3.60 11.85
N ARG A 24 4.25 -3.33 13.05
CA ARG A 24 4.34 -4.33 14.13
C ARG A 24 2.97 -4.91 14.51
N LYS A 25 1.94 -4.06 14.61
CA LYS A 25 0.57 -4.49 14.94
C LYS A 25 -0.01 -5.39 13.84
N LEU A 26 0.20 -5.03 12.57
CA LEU A 26 -0.31 -5.80 11.44
C LEU A 26 0.46 -7.10 11.21
N ALA A 27 1.78 -7.10 11.39
CA ALA A 27 2.61 -8.31 11.32
C ALA A 27 2.18 -9.35 12.36
N LEU A 28 1.82 -8.92 13.57
CA LEU A 28 1.27 -9.81 14.60
C LEU A 28 -0.16 -10.27 14.28
N LYS A 29 -0.97 -9.43 13.63
CA LYS A 29 -2.35 -9.75 13.24
C LYS A 29 -2.39 -10.79 12.12
N TRP A 30 -1.55 -10.61 11.09
CA TRP A 30 -1.47 -11.49 9.92
C TRP A 30 -0.46 -12.63 10.08
N ASN A 31 0.00 -12.91 11.31
CA ASN A 31 0.93 -13.99 11.56
C ASN A 31 0.25 -15.35 11.24
N PRO A 32 0.83 -16.22 10.38
CA PRO A 32 0.22 -17.50 9.98
C PRO A 32 -0.20 -18.47 11.11
N PRO A 33 0.48 -18.54 12.28
CA PRO A 33 0.04 -19.38 13.40
C PRO A 33 -1.28 -18.91 14.02
N LYS A 34 -1.60 -17.62 13.92
CA LYS A 34 -2.84 -17.05 14.45
C LYS A 34 -4.01 -17.11 13.46
N ASN A 35 -3.75 -17.44 12.20
CA ASN A 35 -4.75 -17.51 11.13
C ASN A 35 -4.64 -18.87 10.41
N PRO A 36 -4.96 -19.98 11.10
CA PRO A 36 -4.82 -21.32 10.53
C PRO A 36 -5.78 -21.57 9.35
N GLU A 37 -6.92 -20.88 9.31
CA GLU A 37 -7.95 -20.97 8.26
C GLU A 37 -7.68 -20.07 7.03
N ASN A 38 -7.04 -18.91 7.23
CA ASN A 38 -6.86 -17.87 6.20
C ASN A 38 -5.38 -17.61 5.89
N LYS A 39 -4.59 -18.68 5.74
CA LYS A 39 -3.14 -18.58 5.53
C LYS A 39 -2.76 -17.79 4.27
N GLU A 40 -3.46 -18.02 3.15
CA GLU A 40 -3.20 -17.30 1.89
C GLU A 40 -3.51 -15.80 1.99
N GLU A 41 -4.64 -15.43 2.59
CA GLU A 41 -4.98 -14.01 2.78
C GLU A 41 -4.01 -13.34 3.76
N ALA A 42 -3.65 -14.04 4.84
CA ALA A 42 -2.66 -13.56 5.79
C ALA A 42 -1.29 -13.34 5.14
N GLU A 43 -0.83 -14.26 4.28
CA GLU A 43 0.42 -14.09 3.54
C GLU A 43 0.36 -12.92 2.56
N ARG A 44 -0.74 -12.78 1.80
CA ARG A 44 -0.93 -11.64 0.89
C ARG A 44 -0.89 -10.32 1.64
N LYS A 45 -1.63 -10.20 2.74
CA LYS A 45 -1.66 -8.99 3.57
C LYS A 45 -0.31 -8.73 4.22
N PHE A 46 0.38 -9.76 4.68
CA PHE A 46 1.72 -9.64 5.25
C PHE A 46 2.73 -9.11 4.23
N LYS A 47 2.71 -9.63 2.99
CA LYS A 47 3.53 -9.13 1.88
C LYS A 47 3.24 -7.65 1.57
N GLN A 48 1.96 -7.28 1.48
CA GLN A 48 1.56 -5.88 1.24
C GLN A 48 2.03 -4.94 2.37
N VAL A 49 1.88 -5.36 3.62
CA VAL A 49 2.30 -4.59 4.80
C VAL A 49 3.83 -4.45 4.86
N ALA A 50 4.57 -5.49 4.49
CA ALA A 50 6.03 -5.44 4.42
C ALA A 50 6.52 -4.48 3.32
N GLU A 51 5.94 -4.56 2.13
CA GLU A 51 6.26 -3.66 1.01
C GLU A 51 5.96 -2.21 1.36
N ALA A 52 4.76 -1.94 1.90
CA ALA A 52 4.37 -0.61 2.35
C ALA A 52 5.34 -0.05 3.40
N TYR A 53 5.73 -0.86 4.38
CA TYR A 53 6.70 -0.45 5.39
C TYR A 53 8.08 -0.16 4.78
N GLU A 54 8.57 -0.97 3.85
CA GLU A 54 9.88 -0.76 3.21
C GLU A 54 9.94 0.58 2.46
N VAL A 55 8.85 0.95 1.79
CA VAL A 55 8.74 2.21 1.05
C VAL A 55 8.53 3.39 1.99
N LEU A 56 7.60 3.30 2.94
CA LEU A 56 7.20 4.42 3.80
C LEU A 56 8.17 4.69 4.97
N SER A 57 8.90 3.67 5.44
CA SER A 57 9.86 3.83 6.54
C SER A 57 11.12 4.62 6.13
N ASN A 58 11.48 4.62 4.85
CA ASN A 58 12.64 5.33 4.35
C ASN A 58 12.21 6.64 3.71
N THR A 59 12.66 7.76 4.26
CA THR A 59 12.33 9.11 3.77
C THR A 59 12.62 9.30 2.28
N LYS A 60 13.70 8.71 1.74
CA LYS A 60 14.01 8.80 0.31
C LYS A 60 13.02 7.99 -0.54
N LYS A 61 12.69 6.76 -0.12
CA LYS A 61 11.72 5.91 -0.83
C LYS A 61 10.30 6.47 -0.73
N ARG A 62 9.94 7.05 0.41
CA ARG A 62 8.68 7.77 0.62
C ARG A 62 8.56 8.99 -0.28
N ASP A 63 9.59 9.84 -0.33
CA ASP A 63 9.62 11.00 -1.23
C ASP A 63 9.48 10.58 -2.71
N ILE A 64 10.17 9.52 -3.12
CA ILE A 64 10.00 8.89 -4.43
C ILE A 64 8.54 8.45 -4.60
N TYR A 65 7.99 7.67 -3.69
CA TYR A 65 6.61 7.20 -3.76
C TYR A 65 5.60 8.35 -3.85
N ASP A 66 5.73 9.38 -3.02
CA ASP A 66 4.86 10.56 -3.04
C ASP A 66 5.03 11.41 -4.31
N LYS A 67 6.21 11.40 -4.95
CA LYS A 67 6.44 12.04 -6.25
C LYS A 67 5.89 11.22 -7.41
N TYR A 68 6.04 9.90 -7.39
CA TYR A 68 5.62 9.00 -8.47
C TYR A 68 4.16 8.57 -8.38
N ALA A 69 3.55 8.52 -7.19
CA ALA A 69 2.12 8.24 -7.02
C ALA A 69 1.22 9.20 -7.83
N PRO A 70 1.39 10.54 -7.78
CA PRO A 70 0.63 11.45 -8.61
C PRO A 70 1.04 11.37 -10.08
N ILE A 71 2.29 11.03 -10.40
CA ILE A 71 2.74 10.86 -11.80
C ILE A 71 2.14 9.60 -12.42
N CYS A 72 2.02 8.50 -11.69
CA CYS A 72 1.40 7.27 -12.16
C CYS A 72 -0.12 7.45 -12.35
N HIS A 73 -0.78 8.18 -11.43
CA HIS A 73 -2.17 8.57 -11.62
C HIS A 73 -2.35 9.53 -12.82
N ARG A 74 -1.45 10.52 -12.96
CA ARG A 74 -1.51 11.53 -14.03
C ARG A 74 -1.17 10.96 -15.40
N LEU A 75 -0.23 10.03 -15.50
CA LEU A 75 0.09 9.33 -16.75
C LEU A 75 -1.06 8.43 -17.19
N LEU A 76 -1.75 7.76 -16.26
CA LEU A 76 -2.97 7.01 -16.57
C LEU A 76 -4.11 7.94 -17.03
N SER A 77 -4.21 9.13 -16.43
CA SER A 77 -5.21 10.16 -16.81
C SER A 77 -4.91 10.84 -18.14
N LEU A 78 -3.64 10.97 -18.52
CA LEU A 78 -3.21 11.50 -19.81
C LEU A 78 -3.38 10.46 -20.93
N TYR A 79 -3.28 9.16 -20.60
CA TYR A 79 -3.49 8.07 -21.55
C TYR A 79 -4.98 7.70 -21.71
N LEU A 80 -5.80 7.90 -20.68
CA LEU A 80 -7.25 7.69 -20.69
C LEU A 80 -7.95 9.05 -20.54
N GLY A 81 -8.27 9.67 -21.68
CA GLY A 81 -8.90 11.00 -21.74
C GLY A 81 -10.21 11.16 -20.93
N PRO A 82 -10.70 12.40 -20.79
CA PRO A 82 -11.62 12.83 -19.73
C PRO A 82 -13.07 12.29 -19.78
N HIS A 83 -13.36 11.29 -20.62
CA HIS A 83 -14.74 10.86 -20.88
C HIS A 83 -15.17 9.51 -20.29
N ASN A 84 -14.32 8.82 -19.52
CA ASN A 84 -14.72 7.56 -18.87
C ASN A 84 -14.55 7.61 -17.34
N ARG A 85 -15.58 8.06 -16.64
CA ARG A 85 -15.69 7.99 -15.16
C ARG A 85 -16.14 6.61 -14.65
N ASN A 86 -15.75 5.51 -15.32
CA ASN A 86 -16.07 4.15 -14.91
C ASN A 86 -14.95 3.19 -15.32
N ILE A 87 -13.80 3.28 -14.63
CA ILE A 87 -12.71 2.30 -14.73
C ILE A 87 -12.29 1.85 -13.32
N PHE A 88 -13.28 1.36 -12.57
CA PHE A 88 -13.06 0.11 -11.84
C PHE A 88 -12.97 -0.99 -12.90
N PHE A 89 -12.03 -1.93 -12.77
CA PHE A 89 -11.58 -2.92 -13.78
C PHE A 89 -10.53 -2.39 -14.73
N PHE A 90 -9.26 -2.64 -14.41
CA PHE A 90 -8.25 -3.18 -15.35
C PHE A 90 -6.90 -3.21 -14.63
N PHE A 91 -6.75 -4.15 -13.68
CA PHE A 91 -5.47 -4.77 -13.38
C PHE A 91 -5.79 -6.17 -12.84
N GLY A 92 -5.95 -7.08 -13.78
CA GLY A 92 -6.35 -8.47 -13.57
C GLY A 92 -6.16 -9.27 -14.84
N LEU A 93 -4.92 -9.31 -15.35
CA LEU A 93 -4.20 -10.51 -15.81
C LEU A 93 -2.74 -10.14 -16.06
#